data_AF-A0A7M3ZYY4-F1
#
_entry.id   AF-A0A7M3ZYY4-F1
#
_cell.length_a   1.000
_cell.length_b   1.000
_cell.length_c   1.000
_cell.angle_alpha   90.00
_cell.angle_beta   90.00
_cell.angle_gamma   90.00
#
_symmetry.space_group_name_H-M   'P 1'
#
loop_
_entity.id
_entity.type
_entity.pdbx_description
1 polymer ?
#
loop_
_entity_poly.entity_id
_entity_poly.type
_entity_poly.pdbx_seq_one_letter_code
_entity_poly.pdbx_strand_id
1 'polypeptide(L)'
;MKTDTEADVRTDTAIRVAAIFFVAIMFLAFTTDPIRTGTKEGDRAPPLTGMAYNGSGWTNFDMSDYINTNWTAGDTDGQWLLVDFVDTDCPICLRDAE
;
A
#
# COMPACT_ATOMS: atom_id res chain seq x y z
N MET A 1 -8.91 -46.12 -31.37
CA MET A 1 -8.92 -44.74 -30.83
C MET A 1 -7.59 -44.12 -31.20
N LYS A 2 -7.58 -43.22 -32.18
CA LYS A 2 -6.35 -42.62 -32.70
C LYS A 2 -5.97 -41.49 -31.74
N THR A 3 -4.95 -41.70 -30.93
CA THR A 3 -4.43 -40.68 -30.01
C THR A 3 -3.57 -39.72 -30.84
N ASP A 4 -4.00 -38.48 -30.98
CA ASP A 4 -3.21 -37.41 -31.58
C ASP A 4 -2.08 -37.03 -30.62
N THR A 5 -0.91 -37.67 -30.81
CA THR A 5 0.30 -37.44 -30.01
C THR A 5 0.67 -35.95 -29.93
N GLU A 6 0.41 -35.19 -30.99
CA GLU A 6 0.66 -33.74 -31.08
C GLU A 6 -0.21 -32.90 -30.13
N ALA A 7 -1.44 -33.33 -29.86
CA ALA A 7 -2.33 -32.66 -28.90
C ALA A 7 -1.94 -32.98 -27.46
N ASP A 8 -1.46 -34.20 -27.22
CA ASP A 8 -1.01 -34.69 -25.92
C ASP A 8 0.28 -33.97 -25.46
N VAL A 9 1.27 -33.83 -26.35
CA VAL A 9 2.53 -33.12 -26.02
C VAL A 9 2.32 -31.62 -25.77
N ARG A 10 1.39 -30.97 -26.49
CA ARG A 10 1.06 -29.54 -26.28
C ARG A 10 0.30 -29.32 -24.98
N THR A 11 -0.52 -30.29 -24.60
CA THR A 11 -1.30 -30.23 -23.36
C THR A 11 -0.40 -30.52 -22.14
N ASP A 12 0.49 -31.52 -22.21
CA ASP A 12 1.47 -31.81 -21.16
C ASP A 12 2.43 -30.63 -20.93
N THR A 13 2.95 -30.04 -22.01
CA THR A 13 3.83 -28.87 -21.89
C THR A 13 3.10 -27.65 -21.32
N ALA A 14 1.85 -27.40 -21.74
CA ALA A 14 1.05 -26.30 -21.18
C ALA A 14 0.76 -26.51 -19.69
N ILE A 15 0.42 -27.73 -19.26
CA ILE A 15 0.17 -28.06 -17.85
C ILE A 15 1.44 -27.86 -17.01
N ARG A 16 2.61 -28.26 -17.50
CA ARG A 16 3.88 -28.06 -16.78
C ARG A 16 4.23 -26.58 -16.61
N VAL A 17 4.06 -25.77 -17.66
CA VAL A 17 4.31 -24.32 -17.58
C VAL A 17 3.34 -23.67 -16.60
N ALA A 18 2.06 -24.03 -16.65
CA ALA A 18 1.07 -23.55 -15.70
C ALA A 18 1.42 -23.95 -14.26
N ALA A 19 1.85 -25.20 -14.04
CA ALA A 19 2.26 -25.68 -12.72
C ALA A 19 3.44 -24.88 -12.15
N ILE A 20 4.48 -24.61 -12.95
CA ILE A 20 5.62 -23.79 -12.52
C ILE A 20 5.18 -22.36 -12.17
N PHE A 21 4.28 -21.78 -12.97
CA PHE A 21 3.74 -20.45 -12.71
C PHE A 21 2.93 -20.38 -11.42
N PHE A 22 2.07 -21.37 -11.16
CA PHE A 22 1.30 -21.45 -9.91
C PHE A 22 2.20 -21.63 -8.69
N VAL A 23 3.23 -22.47 -8.78
CA VAL A 23 4.23 -22.63 -7.70
C VAL A 23 4.95 -21.32 -7.43
N ALA A 24 5.35 -20.58 -8.47
CA ALA A 24 5.99 -19.28 -8.31
C ALA A 24 5.08 -18.24 -7.64
N ILE A 25 3.81 -18.16 -8.03
CA ILE A 25 2.83 -17.27 -7.39
C ILE A 25 2.58 -17.68 -5.94
N MET A 26 2.41 -18.97 -5.66
CA MET A 26 2.25 -19.45 -4.28
C MET A 26 3.46 -19.08 -3.44
N PHE A 27 4.68 -19.29 -3.94
CA PHE A 27 5.89 -18.92 -3.25
C PHE A 27 5.91 -17.43 -2.91
N LEU A 28 5.61 -16.56 -3.88
CA LEU A 28 5.51 -15.12 -3.62
C LEU A 28 4.43 -14.82 -2.57
N ALA A 29 3.22 -15.36 -2.71
CA ALA A 29 2.11 -15.11 -1.79
C ALA A 29 2.42 -15.50 -0.33
N PHE A 30 3.21 -16.56 -0.11
CA PHE A 30 3.60 -17.00 1.24
C PHE A 30 4.89 -16.37 1.77
N THR A 31 5.73 -15.81 0.90
CA THR A 31 7.02 -15.21 1.31
C THR A 31 7.00 -13.70 1.35
N THR A 32 6.04 -13.05 0.67
CA THR A 32 5.83 -11.62 0.80
C THR A 32 5.12 -11.31 2.10
N ASP A 33 5.80 -10.66 3.03
CA ASP A 33 5.13 -10.01 4.15
C ASP A 33 4.30 -8.85 3.60
N PRO A 34 2.96 -8.89 3.68
CA PRO A 34 2.18 -7.73 3.31
C PRO A 34 2.51 -6.61 4.29
N ILE A 35 2.83 -5.42 3.77
CA ILE A 35 2.97 -4.23 4.60
C ILE A 35 1.61 -4.00 5.23
N ARG A 36 1.49 -4.27 6.53
CA ARG A 36 0.25 -4.07 7.27
C ARG A 36 -0.09 -2.59 7.24
N THR A 37 -1.24 -2.25 6.67
CA THR A 37 -1.76 -0.88 6.66
C THR A 37 -2.86 -0.75 7.71
N GLY A 38 -2.77 0.29 8.54
CA GLY A 38 -3.66 0.42 9.69
C GLY A 38 -3.33 1.62 10.59
N THR A 39 -4.12 1.77 11.64
CA THR A 39 -3.99 2.87 12.62
C THR A 39 -3.24 2.45 13.88
N LYS A 40 -2.77 1.19 13.96
CA LYS A 40 -2.04 0.68 15.12
C LYS A 40 -0.56 1.01 15.00
N GLU A 41 0.11 1.10 16.14
CA GLU A 41 1.56 1.29 16.18
C GLU A 41 2.27 0.16 15.40
N GLY A 42 3.22 0.53 14.54
CA GLY A 42 3.95 -0.38 13.66
C GLY A 42 3.24 -0.72 12.34
N ASP A 43 1.95 -0.42 12.19
CA ASP A 43 1.28 -0.50 10.90
C ASP A 43 1.64 0.75 10.04
N ARG A 44 1.70 0.57 8.73
CA ARG A 44 1.83 1.68 7.78
C ARG A 44 0.54 2.50 7.78
N ALA A 45 0.65 3.81 7.96
CA ALA A 45 -0.48 4.72 7.86
C ALA A 45 -1.22 4.53 6.52
N PRO A 46 -2.57 4.48 6.50
CA PRO A 46 -3.35 4.41 5.28
C PRO A 46 -3.08 5.63 4.39
N PRO A 47 -3.01 5.49 3.05
CA PRO A 47 -2.80 6.62 2.17
C PRO A 47 -3.95 7.62 2.29
N LEU A 48 -3.62 8.90 2.46
CA LEU A 48 -4.57 10.00 2.48
C LEU A 48 -4.31 10.91 1.29
N THR A 49 -5.33 11.08 0.44
CA THR A 49 -5.28 11.96 -0.73
C THR A 49 -6.56 12.78 -0.78
N GLY A 50 -6.47 14.07 -1.08
CA GLY A 50 -7.66 14.92 -1.15
C GLY A 50 -7.33 16.40 -1.36
N MET A 51 -8.31 17.26 -1.11
CA MET A 51 -8.10 18.70 -1.09
C MET A 51 -7.76 19.14 0.34
N ALA A 52 -6.67 19.87 0.51
CA ALA A 52 -6.30 20.52 1.76
C ALA A 52 -6.26 22.04 1.58
N TYR A 53 -6.77 22.76 2.57
CA TYR A 53 -6.71 24.21 2.61
C TYR A 53 -5.39 24.68 3.22
N ASN A 54 -4.60 25.47 2.48
CA ASN A 54 -3.27 25.91 2.92
C ASN A 54 -3.25 27.33 3.49
N GLY A 55 -4.41 27.89 3.86
CA GLY A 55 -4.55 29.29 4.31
C GLY A 55 -4.78 30.30 3.17
N SER A 56 -4.48 29.96 1.92
CA SER A 56 -4.70 30.82 0.74
C SER A 56 -5.67 30.23 -0.27
N GLY A 57 -5.80 28.91 -0.31
CA GLY A 57 -6.68 28.19 -1.21
C GLY A 57 -6.65 26.68 -0.97
N TRP A 58 -7.54 25.99 -1.67
CA TRP A 58 -7.56 24.53 -1.70
C TRP A 58 -6.50 24.01 -2.67
N THR A 59 -5.70 23.06 -2.21
CA THR A 59 -4.63 22.43 -2.99
C THR A 59 -4.74 20.92 -2.90
N ASN A 60 -4.22 20.20 -3.90
CA ASN A 60 -4.12 18.75 -3.82
C ASN A 60 -3.12 18.39 -2.72
N PHE A 61 -3.56 17.53 -1.81
CA PHE A 61 -2.75 16.92 -0.78
C PHE A 61 -2.61 15.43 -1.08
N ASP A 62 -1.37 14.97 -1.08
CA ASP A 62 -1.02 13.56 -1.08
C ASP A 62 -0.07 13.32 0.10
N MET A 63 -0.48 12.45 1.02
CA MET A 63 0.32 12.12 2.20
C MET A 63 1.68 11.52 1.83
N SER A 64 1.77 10.81 0.70
CA SER A 64 3.01 10.14 0.29
C SER A 64 4.13 11.10 -0.06
N ASP A 65 3.81 12.34 -0.45
CA ASP A 65 4.79 13.39 -0.74
C ASP A 65 5.58 13.83 0.52
N TYR A 66 5.03 13.56 1.71
CA TYR A 66 5.62 13.94 3.00
C TYR A 66 6.28 12.78 3.74
N ILE A 67 6.25 11.56 3.17
CA ILE A 67 6.80 10.36 3.81
C ILE A 67 8.14 10.01 3.17
N ASN A 68 9.22 10.09 3.95
CA ASN A 68 10.53 9.59 3.52
C ASN A 68 10.61 8.06 3.69
N THR A 69 10.58 7.33 2.58
CA THR A 69 10.68 5.85 2.57
C THR A 69 12.07 5.33 2.93
N ASN A 70 13.09 6.18 2.91
CA ASN A 70 14.48 5.86 3.24
C ASN A 70 14.86 6.36 4.64
N TRP A 71 13.90 6.77 5.46
CA TRP A 71 14.18 7.19 6.82
C TRP A 71 14.78 6.05 7.65
N THR A 72 15.76 6.36 8.49
CA THR A 72 16.41 5.39 9.37
C THR A 72 16.46 5.90 10.80
N ALA A 73 16.48 4.96 11.76
CA ALA A 73 16.52 5.31 13.17
C ALA A 73 17.79 6.13 13.50
N GLY A 74 17.61 7.31 14.09
CA GLY A 74 18.69 8.24 14.42
C GLY A 74 18.91 9.35 13.40
N ASP A 75 18.13 9.38 12.32
CA ASP A 75 18.08 10.53 11.41
C ASP A 75 17.43 11.73 12.12
N THR A 76 18.25 12.75 12.41
CA THR A 76 17.84 13.98 13.09
C THR A 76 17.02 14.91 12.21
N ASP A 77 17.07 14.72 10.89
CA ASP A 77 16.35 15.53 9.90
C ASP A 77 15.03 14.86 9.46
N GLY A 78 14.65 13.77 10.14
CA GLY A 78 13.40 13.06 9.89
C GLY A 78 12.18 13.96 10.07
N GLN A 79 11.34 14.02 9.03
CA GLN A 79 10.06 14.72 9.07
C GLN A 79 8.97 13.81 9.68
N TRP A 80 8.12 14.40 10.52
CA TRP A 80 6.99 13.72 11.15
C TRP A 80 5.68 14.35 10.69
N LEU A 81 4.70 13.51 10.40
CA LEU A 81 3.36 13.93 10.04
C LEU A 81 2.39 13.53 11.17
N LEU A 82 1.67 14.50 11.70
CA LEU A 82 0.53 14.28 12.59
C LEU A 82 -0.75 14.46 11.80
N VAL A 83 -1.64 13.46 11.86
CA VAL A 83 -2.99 13.56 11.29
C VAL A 83 -3.97 13.51 12.45
N ASP A 84 -4.70 14.61 12.64
CA ASP A 84 -5.77 14.69 13.63
C ASP A 84 -7.14 14.72 12.95
N PHE A 85 -8.08 13.95 13.49
CA PHE A 85 -9.45 13.85 12.99
C PHE A 85 -10.37 14.65 13.89
N VAL A 86 -10.70 15.85 13.45
CA VAL A 86 -11.60 16.77 14.16
C VAL A 86 -12.99 16.77 13.52
N ASP A 87 -14.00 16.84 14.37
CA ASP A 87 -15.39 17.04 13.95
C ASP A 87 -15.69 18.54 13.81
N THR A 88 -16.36 18.94 12.73
CA THR A 88 -16.79 20.32 12.50
C THR A 88 -17.84 20.78 13.50
N ASP A 89 -18.53 19.85 14.15
CA ASP A 89 -19.60 20.14 15.10
C ASP A 89 -19.08 20.33 16.55
N CYS A 90 -17.75 20.29 16.74
CA CYS A 90 -17.09 20.47 18.03
C CYS A 90 -16.38 21.84 18.12
N PRO A 91 -16.96 22.83 18.82
CA PRO A 91 -16.39 24.19 18.89
C PRO A 91 -15.02 24.26 19.56
N ILE A 92 -14.74 23.34 20.50
CA ILE A 92 -13.43 23.25 21.16
C ILE A 92 -12.40 22.65 20.20
N CYS A 93 -12.78 21.62 19.44
CA CYS A 93 -11.90 20.96 18.49
C CYS A 93 -11.45 21.88 17.34
N LEU A 94 -12.32 22.81 16.92
CA LEU A 94 -11.99 23.84 15.94
C LEU A 94 -10.93 24.82 16.46
N ARG A 95 -10.99 25.19 17.74
CA ARG A 95 -10.01 26.10 18.35
C ARG A 95 -8.65 25.44 18.55
N ASP A 96 -8.64 24.14 18.83
CA ASP A 96 -7.40 23.39 19.03
C ASP A 96 -6.73 23.01 17.69
N ALA A 97 -7.45 23.15 16.58
CA ALA A 97 -6.96 22.89 15.21
C ALA A 97 -6.44 24.15 14.47
N GLU A 98 -6.61 25.35 15.05
CA GLU A 98 -6.00 26.62 14.60
C GLU A 98 -4.62 26.86 15.23
#